data_AF-A0A163JVX2-F1
#
_entry.id   AF-A0A163JVX2-F1
#
_cell.length_a   1.000
_cell.length_b   1.000
_cell.length_c   1.000
_cell.angle_alpha   90.00
_cell.angle_beta   90.00
_cell.angle_gamma   90.00
#
_symmetry.space_group_name_H-M   'P 1'
#
loop_
_entity.id
_entity.type
_entity.pdbx_description
1 polymer ?
#
loop_
_entity_poly.entity_id
_entity_poly.type
_entity_poly.pdbx_seq_one_letter_code
_entity_poly.pdbx_strand_id
1 'polypeptide(L)'
;MFRYLDWSQVAEPQNPDSNKVFGSAIVDPNAGFGGNGDYIAPNNQTNPYNVTSSTGGGCDQDVLFVLTNFMLNFFARDCLRRDFNPSTMNTWADLKSVKDVLAQKDCMKCQG
;
A
#
# COMPACT_ATOMS: atom_id res chain seq x y z
N MET A 1 11.26 -12.60 -16.23
CA MET A 1 11.53 -11.20 -15.89
C MET A 1 10.65 -10.83 -14.71
N PHE A 2 11.23 -10.43 -13.58
CA PHE A 2 10.47 -9.99 -12.40
C PHE A 2 10.20 -8.48 -12.50
N ARG A 3 9.02 -8.03 -12.04
CA ARG A 3 8.63 -6.61 -11.97
C ARG A 3 8.76 -6.14 -10.53
N TYR A 4 9.12 -4.87 -10.34
CA TYR A 4 9.19 -4.23 -9.02
C TYR A 4 8.45 -2.89 -9.04
N LEU A 5 7.94 -2.47 -7.89
CA LEU A 5 7.38 -1.12 -7.68
C LEU A 5 8.47 -0.21 -7.12
N ASP A 6 8.81 0.84 -7.85
CA ASP A 6 9.53 1.99 -7.30
C ASP A 6 8.54 2.90 -6.58
N TRP A 7 8.38 2.68 -5.27
CA TRP A 7 7.44 3.42 -4.43
C TRP A 7 7.74 4.92 -4.37
N SER A 8 9.01 5.32 -4.57
CA SER A 8 9.42 6.73 -4.47
C SER A 8 8.84 7.59 -5.60
N GLN A 9 8.39 6.97 -6.70
CA GLN A 9 7.80 7.68 -7.84
C GLN A 9 6.31 7.98 -7.65
N VAL A 10 5.63 7.20 -6.80
CA VAL A 10 4.19 7.34 -6.53
C VAL A 10 3.90 8.07 -5.22
N ALA A 11 4.92 8.34 -4.42
CA ALA A 11 4.84 9.20 -3.24
C ALA A 11 4.95 10.68 -3.60
N GLU A 12 4.27 11.53 -2.83
CA GLU A 12 4.37 12.99 -2.88
C GLU A 12 4.58 13.57 -1.48
N PRO A 13 5.83 13.58 -0.96
CA PRO A 13 6.11 14.02 0.41
C PRO A 13 5.69 15.46 0.73
N GLN A 14 5.58 16.31 -0.29
CA GLN A 14 5.11 17.69 -0.16
C GLN A 14 3.59 17.81 -0.05
N ASN A 15 2.85 16.73 -0.31
CA ASN A 15 1.41 16.63 -0.21
C ASN A 15 1.00 15.31 0.48
N PRO A 16 0.99 15.26 1.83
CA PRO A 16 0.71 14.05 2.58
C PRO A 16 -0.62 13.37 2.22
N ASP A 17 -1.63 14.12 1.81
CA ASP A 17 -2.95 13.60 1.43
C ASP A 17 -3.04 13.21 -0.06
N SER A 18 -1.90 13.14 -0.77
CA SER A 18 -1.89 12.79 -2.19
C SER A 18 -2.36 11.36 -2.47
N ASN A 19 -3.23 11.27 -3.47
CA ASN A 19 -3.78 10.05 -4.03
C ASN A 19 -3.07 9.58 -5.31
N LYS A 20 -1.87 10.11 -5.61
CA LYS A 20 -1.11 9.81 -6.83
C LYS A 20 -0.91 8.31 -7.10
N VAL A 21 -0.80 7.50 -6.05
CA VAL A 21 -0.65 6.04 -6.17
C VAL A 21 -1.77 5.39 -6.99
N PHE A 22 -3.00 5.92 -6.92
CA PHE A 22 -4.14 5.40 -7.70
C PHE A 22 -4.01 5.62 -9.21
N GLY A 23 -3.11 6.50 -9.64
CA GLY A 23 -2.75 6.64 -11.06
C GLY A 23 -1.66 5.67 -11.53
N SER A 24 -1.12 4.82 -10.65
CA SER A 24 -0.06 3.89 -11.01
C SER A 24 -0.59 2.60 -11.63
N ALA A 25 0.16 2.04 -12.58
CA ALA A 25 -0.19 0.76 -13.21
C ALA A 25 -0.19 -0.43 -12.23
N ILE A 26 0.37 -0.26 -11.02
CA ILE A 26 0.40 -1.31 -9.99
C ILE A 26 -0.96 -1.47 -9.32
N VAL A 27 -1.74 -0.39 -9.20
CA VAL A 27 -3.09 -0.44 -8.60
C VAL A 27 -4.19 -0.32 -9.64
N ASP A 28 -3.84 -0.53 -10.91
CA ASP A 28 -4.81 -0.60 -11.99
C ASP A 28 -5.71 -1.85 -11.78
N PRO A 29 -7.03 -1.70 -11.89
CA PRO A 29 -7.97 -2.78 -11.62
C PRO A 29 -7.93 -3.93 -12.63
N ASN A 30 -7.46 -3.67 -13.85
CA ASN A 30 -7.50 -4.62 -14.96
C ASN A 30 -6.14 -5.25 -15.25
N ALA A 31 -5.06 -4.46 -15.15
CA ALA A 31 -3.71 -4.84 -15.54
C ALA A 31 -2.71 -4.86 -14.37
N GLY A 32 -3.09 -4.29 -13.23
CA GLY A 32 -2.28 -4.21 -12.03
C GLY A 32 -2.55 -5.34 -11.04
N PHE A 33 -2.28 -5.06 -9.78
CA PHE A 33 -2.53 -5.94 -8.65
C PHE A 33 -3.87 -5.62 -7.98
N GLY A 34 -4.84 -5.04 -8.69
CA GLY A 34 -6.10 -4.55 -8.11
C GLY A 34 -5.93 -3.20 -7.40
N GLY A 35 -7.03 -2.51 -7.19
CA GLY A 35 -7.11 -1.15 -6.68
C GLY A 35 -7.17 -1.08 -5.17
N ASN A 36 -8.09 -0.24 -4.69
CA ASN A 36 -8.37 -0.04 -3.27
C ASN A 36 -9.59 -0.85 -2.85
N GLY A 37 -9.72 -1.10 -1.55
CA GLY A 37 -10.94 -1.67 -0.99
C GLY A 37 -12.05 -0.63 -0.89
N ASP A 38 -13.31 -1.11 -0.76
CA ASP A 38 -14.43 -0.25 -0.40
C ASP A 38 -14.11 0.54 0.88
N TYR A 39 -14.51 1.81 0.92
CA TYR A 39 -14.30 2.62 2.11
C TYR A 39 -15.14 2.10 3.28
N ILE A 40 -14.49 1.79 4.40
CA ILE A 40 -15.13 1.45 5.65
C ILE A 40 -14.72 2.48 6.69
N ALA A 41 -15.69 3.21 7.22
CA ALA A 41 -15.43 4.19 8.26
C ALA A 41 -14.75 3.52 9.47
N PRO A 42 -13.53 3.99 9.87
CA PRO A 42 -12.81 3.40 10.99
C PRO A 42 -13.58 3.62 12.29
N ASN A 43 -13.51 2.62 13.18
CA ASN A 43 -14.07 2.69 14.52
C ASN A 43 -13.02 2.21 15.53
N ASN A 44 -13.30 2.33 16.84
CA ASN A 44 -12.33 1.99 17.88
C ASN A 44 -11.91 0.51 17.87
N GLN A 45 -12.69 -0.39 17.27
CA GLN A 45 -12.35 -1.81 17.15
C GLN A 45 -11.42 -2.07 15.96
N THR A 46 -11.64 -1.38 14.84
CA THR A 46 -10.85 -1.56 13.61
C THR A 46 -9.63 -0.63 13.53
N ASN A 47 -9.64 0.47 14.27
CA ASN A 47 -8.60 1.48 14.31
C ASN A 47 -8.30 1.93 15.76
N PRO A 48 -7.79 1.03 16.62
CA PRO A 48 -7.53 1.33 18.03
C PRO A 48 -6.43 2.39 18.24
N TYR A 49 -5.61 2.66 17.22
CA TYR A 49 -4.52 3.63 17.26
C TYR A 49 -4.86 4.98 16.62
N ASN A 50 -6.10 5.16 16.17
CA ASN A 50 -6.58 6.40 15.53
C ASN A 50 -5.70 6.82 14.33
N VAL A 51 -5.32 5.87 13.48
CA VAL A 51 -4.65 6.13 12.20
C VAL A 51 -5.64 6.86 11.29
N THR A 52 -5.31 8.09 10.91
CA THR A 52 -6.16 8.95 10.06
C THR A 52 -5.82 8.77 8.58
N SER A 53 -6.61 9.38 7.70
CA SER A 53 -6.40 9.35 6.23
C SER A 53 -6.59 7.95 5.61
N SER A 54 -7.51 7.15 6.17
CA SER A 54 -8.01 5.92 5.54
C SER A 54 -8.82 6.26 4.28
N THR A 55 -8.67 5.46 3.22
CA THR A 55 -9.42 5.62 1.96
C THR A 55 -10.13 4.34 1.53
N GLY A 56 -9.90 3.22 2.22
CA GLY A 56 -10.50 1.92 1.94
C GLY A 56 -10.90 1.18 3.22
N GLY A 57 -10.47 -0.08 3.33
CA GLY A 57 -10.69 -0.96 4.49
C GLY A 57 -11.54 -2.19 4.19
N GLY A 58 -12.35 -2.13 3.13
CA GLY A 58 -13.17 -3.22 2.64
C GLY A 58 -12.46 -4.12 1.64
N CYS A 59 -13.23 -4.99 1.01
CA CYS A 59 -12.74 -5.87 -0.04
C CYS A 59 -12.32 -5.06 -1.26
N ASP A 60 -11.21 -5.47 -1.86
CA ASP A 60 -10.87 -5.10 -3.23
C ASP A 60 -12.00 -5.58 -4.17
N GLN A 61 -12.37 -4.71 -5.10
CA GLN A 61 -13.46 -4.93 -6.05
C GLN A 61 -13.00 -5.66 -7.32
N ASP A 62 -11.69 -5.82 -7.50
CA ASP A 62 -11.11 -6.30 -8.74
C ASP A 62 -10.99 -7.81 -8.80
N VAL A 63 -11.31 -8.33 -10.00
CA VAL A 63 -11.64 -9.73 -10.29
C VAL A 63 -10.61 -10.74 -9.79
N LEU A 64 -9.33 -10.35 -9.69
CA LEU A 64 -8.26 -11.25 -9.25
C LEU A 64 -8.24 -11.50 -7.75
N PHE A 65 -8.75 -10.59 -6.93
CA PHE A 65 -8.62 -10.63 -5.47
C PHE A 65 -9.96 -10.61 -4.70
N VAL A 66 -11.07 -10.85 -5.41
CA VAL A 66 -12.40 -11.02 -4.83
C VAL A 66 -12.54 -12.31 -4.02
N LEU A 67 -13.61 -12.37 -3.20
CA LEU A 67 -13.98 -13.48 -2.30
C LEU A 67 -13.79 -14.88 -2.89
N THR A 68 -14.16 -15.07 -4.15
CA THR A 68 -14.12 -16.40 -4.78
C THR A 68 -12.71 -16.85 -5.17
N ASN A 69 -11.79 -15.90 -5.31
CA ASN A 69 -10.48 -16.09 -5.94
C ASN A 69 -9.30 -15.90 -4.97
N PHE A 70 -9.54 -15.40 -3.77
CA PHE A 70 -8.51 -15.19 -2.75
C PHE A 70 -8.67 -16.17 -1.58
N MET A 71 -7.55 -16.78 -1.17
CA MET A 71 -7.50 -17.81 -0.14
C MET A 71 -6.67 -17.34 1.04
N LEU A 72 -7.27 -17.38 2.22
CA LEU A 72 -6.59 -17.06 3.46
C LEU A 72 -5.72 -18.23 3.91
N ASN A 73 -4.73 -17.91 4.75
CA ASN A 73 -3.79 -18.88 5.32
C ASN A 73 -4.45 -19.88 6.30
N PHE A 74 -5.77 -19.83 6.49
CA PHE A 74 -6.54 -20.75 7.34
C PHE A 74 -7.63 -21.52 6.57
N PHE A 75 -7.37 -21.80 5.28
CA PHE A 75 -8.23 -22.59 4.40
C PHE A 75 -9.67 -22.07 4.25
N ALA A 76 -9.89 -20.78 4.49
CA ALA A 76 -11.12 -20.09 4.17
C ALA A 76 -10.91 -19.22 2.93
N ARG A 77 -11.96 -19.14 2.10
CA ARG A 77 -12.02 -18.13 1.04
C ARG A 77 -12.48 -16.82 1.64
N ASP A 78 -11.83 -15.74 1.24
CA ASP A 78 -12.21 -14.37 1.59
C ASP A 78 -11.68 -13.44 0.48
N CYS A 79 -11.80 -12.13 0.64
CA CYS A 79 -11.22 -11.14 -0.27
C CYS A 79 -9.91 -10.58 0.28
N LEU A 80 -9.09 -10.01 -0.61
CA LEU A 80 -8.03 -9.10 -0.17
C LEU A 80 -8.66 -7.78 0.25
N ARG A 81 -8.41 -7.34 1.49
CA ARG A 81 -8.82 -6.02 1.96
C ARG A 81 -7.66 -5.05 1.85
N ARG A 82 -7.95 -3.84 1.36
CA ARG A 82 -6.94 -2.79 1.19
C ARG A 82 -7.46 -1.47 1.68
N ASP A 83 -6.58 -0.77 2.38
CA ASP A 83 -6.76 0.61 2.82
C ASP A 83 -5.50 1.40 2.48
N PHE A 84 -5.50 2.02 1.31
CA PHE A 84 -4.43 2.97 0.98
C PHE A 84 -4.52 4.16 1.93
N ASN A 85 -3.41 4.43 2.61
CA ASN A 85 -3.31 5.54 3.55
C ASN A 85 -2.34 6.59 2.97
N PRO A 86 -2.84 7.66 2.31
CA PRO A 86 -2.01 8.70 1.72
C PRO A 86 -0.99 9.26 2.69
N SER A 87 -1.42 9.62 3.90
CA SER A 87 -0.54 10.24 4.90
C SER A 87 0.67 9.36 5.22
N THR A 88 0.44 8.07 5.47
CA THR A 88 1.51 7.11 5.72
C THR A 88 2.42 6.96 4.50
N MET A 89 1.84 6.72 3.33
CA MET A 89 2.62 6.50 2.11
C MET A 89 3.50 7.73 1.79
N ASN A 90 2.91 8.91 1.73
CA ASN A 90 3.61 10.12 1.31
C ASN A 90 4.63 10.61 2.35
N THR A 91 4.40 10.34 3.65
CA THR A 91 5.35 10.71 4.72
C THR A 91 6.57 9.79 4.73
N TRP A 92 6.37 8.47 4.56
CA TRP A 92 7.44 7.49 4.78
C TRP A 92 8.15 7.03 3.51
N ALA A 93 7.48 7.13 2.36
CA ALA A 93 8.00 6.70 1.05
C ALA A 93 8.70 7.85 0.29
N ASP A 94 9.34 8.78 1.01
CA ASP A 94 10.12 9.86 0.42
C ASP A 94 11.39 9.33 -0.27
N LEU A 95 11.65 9.80 -1.50
CA LEU A 95 12.90 9.57 -2.23
C LEU A 95 14.14 9.98 -1.43
N LYS A 96 14.03 10.95 -0.52
CA LYS A 96 15.11 11.30 0.40
C LYS A 96 15.59 10.09 1.21
N SER A 97 14.68 9.23 1.67
CA SER A 97 15.03 7.99 2.38
C SER A 97 15.85 7.04 1.51
N VAL A 98 15.54 6.94 0.21
CA VAL A 98 16.35 6.16 -0.74
C VAL A 98 17.75 6.74 -0.87
N LYS A 99 17.87 8.06 -1.05
CA LYS A 99 19.16 8.75 -1.16
C LYS A 99 20.00 8.58 0.10
N ASP A 100 19.38 8.70 1.27
CA ASP A 100 20.04 8.55 2.57
C ASP A 100 20.60 7.12 2.72
N VAL A 101 19.85 6.08 2.33
CA VAL A 101 20.30 4.68 2.33
C VAL A 101 21.46 4.47 1.33
N LEU A 102 21.34 4.99 0.11
CA LEU A 102 22.39 4.85 -0.91
C LEU A 102 23.68 5.61 -0.57
N ALA A 103 23.61 6.62 0.29
CA ALA A 103 24.76 7.39 0.74
C ALA A 103 25.52 6.75 1.92
N GLN A 104 25.01 5.66 2.50
CA GLN A 104 25.68 4.96 3.60
C GLN A 104 26.98 4.32 3.11
N LYS A 105 28.10 4.62 3.80
CA LYS A 105 29.46 4.18 3.41
C LYS A 105 29.74 2.71 3.74
N ASP A 106 28.97 2.15 4.67
CA ASP A 106 29.07 0.80 5.20
C ASP A 106 27.65 0.22 5.31
N CYS A 107 27.46 -1.03 4.88
CA CYS A 107 26.29 -1.74 5.34
C CYS A 107 26.53 -2.16 6.80
N MET A 108 26.08 -1.33 7.74
CA MET A 108 26.09 -1.65 9.18
C MET A 108 25.33 -2.96 9.54
N LYS A 109 24.75 -3.65 8.55
CA LYS A 109 24.00 -4.91 8.68
C LYS A 109 24.49 -6.10 7.84
N CYS A 110 25.59 -6.01 7.07
CA CYS A 110 26.16 -7.20 6.40
C CYS A 110 27.40 -7.79 7.09
N GLN A 111 27.61 -7.51 8.38
CA GLN A 111 28.56 -8.27 9.18
C GLN A 111 27.84 -9.45 9.83
N GLY A 112 27.88 -10.59 9.13
CA GLY A 112 27.59 -11.93 9.62
C GLY A 112 28.61 -12.88 9.05
#